data_AF-A0A6J1RCG4-F1
#
_entry.id   AF-A0A6J1RCG4-F1
#
_cell.length_a   1.000
_cell.length_b   1.000
_cell.length_c   1.000
_cell.angle_alpha   90.00
_cell.angle_beta   90.00
_cell.angle_gamma   90.00
#
_symmetry.space_group_name_H-M   'P 1'
#
loop_
_entity.id
_entity.type
_entity.pdbx_description
1 polymer ?
#
loop_
_entity_poly.entity_id
_entity_poly.type
_entity_poly.pdbx_seq_one_letter_code
_entity_poly.pdbx_strand_id
1 'polypeptide(L)'
;MIWLLLLVIRETSASNGNMILRDLGEKEYSLIKAKSSLPQHGKCWHTALQALESSCDKLNDQEHSLLALRLANCFLEDSGHATYDCYLSETEDERRKCIGGMADRAFSVYNEFYTHATHICFFLNHEAWQAEVDNTIKLLFQVSSRMKDQLLEASQMQGVILNSQKEGLRIQNELLDHGKELETVLQTSSETVSNMVSDFKESAKDQKELLYEIFSYIRTFQSWIIGEVSWFQSIIFYTVSCILCALFSASKRTVDARVALFSILSLNIVAERILVQYYDKIIPQSPDDKTHLLSTTWLYRKIALTLCAVTLFCTYYYYKDEQLENYKALQRIEQQLDVMQKTTTISNTIEPIRYSRRLALKRLHTISDKLEDTADVKNSK
;
A
#
# COMPACT_ATOMS: atom_id res chain seq x y z
N MET A 1 61.15 76.01 8.14
CA MET A 1 61.73 74.67 8.41
C MET A 1 62.33 74.57 9.82
N ILE A 2 63.46 75.24 10.12
CA ILE A 2 64.17 75.07 11.42
C ILE A 2 63.29 75.41 12.65
N TRP A 3 62.47 76.47 12.59
CA TRP A 3 61.57 76.85 13.68
C TRP A 3 60.46 75.81 13.97
N LEU A 4 59.96 75.12 12.93
CA LEU A 4 58.97 74.05 13.08
C LEU A 4 59.60 72.81 13.73
N LEU A 5 60.85 72.47 13.37
CA LEU A 5 61.60 71.40 14.02
C LEU A 5 61.83 71.70 15.51
N LEU A 6 62.19 72.94 15.86
CA LEU A 6 62.37 73.35 17.26
C LEU A 6 61.06 73.30 18.07
N LEU A 7 59.93 73.68 17.48
CA LEU A 7 58.62 73.55 18.11
C LEU A 7 58.24 72.07 18.33
N VAL A 8 58.38 71.22 17.31
CA VAL A 8 58.07 69.77 17.42
C VAL A 8 59.00 69.07 18.42
N ILE A 9 60.29 69.40 18.46
CA ILE A 9 61.23 68.86 19.45
C ILE A 9 60.86 69.34 20.87
N ARG A 10 60.40 70.58 21.02
CA ARG A 10 59.97 71.12 22.32
C ARG A 10 58.67 70.47 22.80
N GLU A 11 57.69 70.28 21.93
CA GLU A 11 56.41 69.63 22.27
C GLU A 11 56.57 68.12 22.54
N THR A 12 57.37 67.40 21.75
CA THR A 12 57.67 65.99 22.00
C THR A 12 58.46 65.79 23.30
N SER A 13 59.44 66.65 23.60
CA SER A 13 60.18 66.63 24.87
C SER A 13 59.28 66.96 26.07
N ALA A 14 58.38 67.95 25.96
CA ALA A 14 57.42 68.28 27.00
C ALA A 14 56.36 67.18 27.22
N SER A 15 55.87 66.57 26.14
CA SER A 15 54.93 65.43 26.20
C SER A 15 55.57 64.22 26.88
N ASN A 16 56.81 63.88 26.51
CA ASN A 16 57.55 62.78 27.12
C ASN A 16 57.87 63.07 28.60
N GLY A 17 58.25 64.29 28.95
CA GLY A 17 58.46 64.72 30.33
C GLY A 17 57.19 64.62 31.19
N ASN A 18 56.03 65.03 30.67
CA ASN A 18 54.74 64.89 31.34
C ASN A 18 54.32 63.42 31.51
N MET A 19 54.59 62.57 30.52
CA MET A 19 54.32 61.12 30.61
C MET A 19 55.20 60.46 31.69
N ILE A 20 56.48 60.83 31.75
CA ILE A 20 57.42 60.35 32.79
C ILE A 20 57.00 60.85 34.18
N LEU A 21 56.59 62.11 34.33
CA LEU A 21 56.04 62.61 35.61
C LEU A 21 54.77 61.88 36.02
N ARG A 22 53.90 61.51 35.07
CA ARG A 22 52.67 60.76 35.37
C ARG A 22 52.98 59.33 35.81
N ASP A 23 53.87 58.62 35.12
CA ASP A 23 54.31 57.26 35.49
C ASP A 23 55.06 57.26 36.85
N LEU A 24 55.89 58.27 37.11
CA LEU A 24 56.53 58.46 38.42
C LEU A 24 55.48 58.72 39.51
N GLY A 25 54.51 59.61 39.25
CA GLY A 25 53.42 59.92 40.17
C GLY A 25 52.49 58.73 40.42
N GLU A 26 52.23 57.90 39.40
CA GLU A 26 51.45 56.66 39.50
C GLU A 26 52.20 55.59 40.32
N LYS A 27 53.52 55.48 40.14
CA LYS A 27 54.40 54.62 40.96
C LYS A 27 54.42 55.08 42.41
N GLU A 28 54.72 56.35 42.68
CA GLU A 28 54.72 56.89 44.05
C GLU A 28 53.34 56.77 44.70
N TYR A 29 52.25 57.07 43.98
CA TYR A 29 50.89 56.86 44.48
C TYR A 29 50.62 55.38 44.79
N SER A 30 51.05 54.45 43.93
CA SER A 30 50.91 53.01 44.19
C SER A 30 51.74 52.53 45.38
N LEU A 31 52.92 53.13 45.61
CA LEU A 31 53.83 52.82 46.72
C LEU A 31 53.27 53.37 48.04
N ILE A 32 52.76 54.60 48.04
CA ILE A 32 52.04 55.21 49.18
C ILE A 32 50.79 54.39 49.49
N LYS A 33 50.01 54.01 48.47
CA LYS A 33 48.81 53.18 48.62
C LYS A 33 49.13 51.78 49.15
N ALA A 34 50.22 51.17 48.69
CA ALA A 34 50.73 49.91 49.21
C ALA A 34 51.14 50.05 50.68
N LYS A 35 51.89 51.11 51.04
CA LYS A 35 52.26 51.44 52.43
C LYS A 35 51.07 51.74 53.34
N SER A 36 49.98 52.32 52.83
CA SER A 36 48.74 52.51 53.60
C SER A 36 47.88 51.24 53.70
N SER A 37 48.18 50.21 52.91
CA SER A 37 47.47 48.92 52.92
C SER A 37 48.26 47.78 53.60
N LEU A 38 49.56 47.98 53.80
CA LEU A 38 50.32 47.22 54.78
C LEU A 38 49.98 47.78 56.16
N PRO A 39 49.81 46.92 57.18
CA PRO A 39 49.92 47.42 58.54
C PRO A 39 51.32 48.02 58.74
N GLN A 40 51.38 49.20 59.36
CA GLN A 40 52.61 49.88 59.74
C GLN A 40 53.43 49.02 60.72
N HIS A 41 52.74 48.16 61.47
CA HIS A 41 53.30 47.23 62.43
C HIS A 41 53.34 45.81 61.85
N GLY A 42 54.50 45.15 61.94
CA GLY A 42 54.73 43.84 61.34
C GLY A 42 53.91 42.68 61.94
N LYS A 43 54.18 41.46 61.46
CA LYS A 43 53.49 40.23 61.94
C LYS A 43 53.63 40.03 63.45
N CYS A 44 54.80 40.30 64.04
CA CYS A 44 55.04 40.13 65.48
C CYS A 44 54.02 40.92 66.31
N TRP A 45 53.79 42.17 65.96
CA TRP A 45 52.84 43.08 66.63
C TRP A 45 51.39 42.58 66.55
N HIS A 46 50.99 42.03 65.39
CA HIS A 46 49.66 41.43 65.20
C HIS A 46 49.51 40.11 65.97
N THR A 47 50.55 39.28 66.01
CA THR A 47 50.58 38.05 66.81
C THR A 47 50.60 38.34 68.32
N ALA A 48 51.20 39.46 68.75
CA ALA A 48 51.15 39.93 70.13
C ALA A 48 49.72 40.28 70.56
N LEU A 49 48.92 40.90 69.69
CA LEU A 49 47.49 41.13 69.92
C LEU A 49 46.66 39.84 69.87
N GLN A 50 46.87 38.97 68.86
CA GLN A 50 46.07 37.75 68.67
C GLN A 50 46.20 36.75 69.83
N ALA A 51 47.25 36.88 70.63
CA ALA A 51 47.49 36.05 71.81
C ALA A 51 46.92 36.67 73.11
N LEU A 52 46.17 37.77 73.02
CA LEU A 52 45.35 38.31 74.10
C LEU A 52 43.98 37.60 74.11
N GLU A 53 43.54 37.13 75.28
CA GLU A 53 42.23 36.48 75.42
C GLU A 53 41.10 37.49 75.66
N SER A 54 41.40 38.60 76.36
CA SER A 54 40.48 39.71 76.57
C SER A 54 40.48 40.73 75.43
N SER A 55 39.55 41.67 75.48
CA SER A 55 39.51 42.85 74.61
C SER A 55 40.31 44.01 75.22
N CYS A 56 40.86 44.90 74.39
CA CYS A 56 41.73 46.01 74.85
C CYS A 56 41.12 46.95 75.92
N ASP A 57 39.79 46.96 76.09
CA ASP A 57 39.07 47.69 77.14
C ASP A 57 39.09 47.01 78.51
N LYS A 58 39.53 45.75 78.60
CA LYS A 58 39.43 44.88 79.79
C LYS A 58 40.71 44.10 80.08
N LEU A 59 41.86 44.65 79.71
CA LEU A 59 43.17 44.12 80.10
C LEU A 59 43.26 44.01 81.62
N ASN A 60 43.50 42.80 82.13
CA ASN A 60 43.92 42.61 83.52
C ASN A 60 45.44 42.86 83.68
N ASP A 61 45.93 43.01 84.92
CA ASP A 61 47.34 43.34 85.19
C ASP A 61 48.34 42.34 84.55
N GLN A 62 47.97 41.06 84.51
CA GLN A 62 48.77 39.99 83.89
C GLN A 62 48.79 40.15 82.36
N GLU A 63 47.64 40.32 81.73
CA GLU A 63 47.51 40.57 80.28
C GLU A 63 48.22 41.85 79.84
N HIS A 64 48.11 42.92 80.64
CA HIS A 64 48.80 44.19 80.41
C HIS A 64 50.32 44.00 80.42
N SER A 65 50.85 43.28 81.41
CA SER A 65 52.27 42.92 81.50
C SER A 65 52.72 42.02 80.35
N LEU A 66 51.95 40.98 80.01
CA LEU A 66 52.26 40.05 78.93
C LEU A 66 52.22 40.72 77.55
N LEU A 67 51.25 41.60 77.29
CA LEU A 67 51.18 42.40 76.07
C LEU A 67 52.39 43.33 75.97
N ALA A 68 52.72 44.06 77.03
CA ALA A 68 53.89 44.93 77.08
C ALA A 68 55.21 44.17 76.83
N LEU A 69 55.37 42.97 77.38
CA LEU A 69 56.52 42.09 77.11
C LEU A 69 56.59 41.65 75.64
N ARG A 70 55.46 41.27 75.04
CA ARG A 70 55.41 40.85 73.62
C ARG A 70 55.73 42.02 72.69
N LEU A 71 55.15 43.20 72.93
CA LEU A 71 55.43 44.42 72.17
C LEU A 71 56.90 44.86 72.31
N ALA A 72 57.45 44.81 73.53
CA ALA A 72 58.86 45.07 73.80
C ALA A 72 59.79 44.10 73.06
N ASN A 73 59.46 42.80 73.04
CA ASN A 73 60.21 41.81 72.27
C ASN A 73 60.14 42.08 70.76
N CYS A 74 58.97 42.42 70.20
CA CYS A 74 58.87 42.80 68.79
C CYS A 74 59.78 44.00 68.46
N PHE A 75 59.77 45.03 69.32
CA PHE A 75 60.66 46.20 69.13
C PHE A 75 62.15 45.85 69.27
N LEU A 76 62.52 44.98 70.22
CA LEU A 76 63.90 44.53 70.41
C LEU A 76 64.38 43.69 69.21
N GLU A 77 63.55 42.78 68.70
CA GLU A 77 63.82 41.99 67.49
C GLU A 77 63.97 42.90 66.25
N ASP A 78 63.02 43.80 66.02
CA ASP A 78 63.05 44.80 64.94
C ASP A 78 64.30 45.72 65.04
N SER A 79 64.84 45.92 66.25
CA SER A 79 66.06 46.71 66.53
C SER A 79 67.36 45.89 66.53
N GLY A 80 67.32 44.59 66.27
CA GLY A 80 68.51 43.72 66.30
C GLY A 80 69.10 43.51 67.70
N HIS A 81 68.25 43.51 68.74
CA HIS A 81 68.62 43.24 70.13
C HIS A 81 68.10 41.87 70.60
N ALA A 82 68.69 41.35 71.67
CA ALA A 82 68.23 40.11 72.28
C ALA A 82 66.83 40.29 72.89
N THR A 83 65.94 39.35 72.59
CA THR A 83 64.60 39.22 73.17
C THR A 83 64.63 38.41 74.47
N TYR A 84 63.54 38.46 75.24
CA TYR A 84 63.44 37.81 76.55
C TYR A 84 62.13 37.01 76.68
N ASP A 85 62.24 35.72 77.02
CA ASP A 85 61.10 34.80 77.11
C ASP A 85 60.22 34.98 78.36
N CYS A 86 60.29 36.13 79.04
CA CYS A 86 59.52 36.39 80.26
C CYS A 86 58.00 36.32 80.04
N TYR A 87 57.52 36.49 78.81
CA TYR A 87 56.10 36.33 78.46
C TYR A 87 55.64 34.87 78.44
N LEU A 88 56.55 33.90 78.56
CA LEU A 88 56.24 32.46 78.69
C LEU A 88 56.14 32.01 80.15
N SER A 89 56.42 32.87 81.14
CA SER A 89 56.35 32.51 82.56
C SER A 89 54.90 32.35 83.03
N GLU A 90 54.54 31.14 83.46
CA GLU A 90 53.20 30.80 83.96
C GLU A 90 52.86 31.55 85.26
N THR A 91 53.83 31.78 86.14
CA THR A 91 53.61 32.50 87.41
C THR A 91 54.09 33.96 87.38
N GLU A 92 53.38 34.82 88.10
CA GLU A 92 53.75 36.24 88.29
C GLU A 92 55.16 36.41 88.89
N ASP A 93 55.55 35.55 89.84
CA ASP A 93 56.83 35.68 90.53
C ASP A 93 58.01 35.23 89.68
N GLU A 94 57.83 34.25 88.79
CA GLU A 94 58.83 33.92 87.76
C GLU A 94 58.96 35.04 86.74
N ARG A 95 57.83 35.61 86.29
CA ARG A 95 57.82 36.76 85.37
C ARG A 95 58.55 37.96 85.96
N ARG A 96 58.28 38.32 87.21
CA ARG A 96 58.98 39.41 87.93
C ARG A 96 60.48 39.16 88.06
N LYS A 97 60.91 37.93 88.38
CA LYS A 97 62.34 37.57 88.42
C LYS A 97 62.98 37.67 87.04
N CYS A 98 62.29 37.24 85.99
CA CYS A 98 62.76 37.33 84.61
C CYS A 98 62.90 38.80 84.15
N ILE A 99 61.90 39.65 84.42
CA ILE A 99 61.95 41.10 84.17
C ILE A 99 63.10 41.76 84.94
N GLY A 100 63.29 41.42 86.21
CA GLY A 100 64.40 41.92 87.04
C GLY A 100 65.79 41.45 86.59
N GLY A 101 65.87 40.43 85.73
CA GLY A 101 67.11 39.94 85.12
C GLY A 101 67.37 40.49 83.71
N MET A 102 66.49 41.35 83.18
CA MET A 102 66.69 42.01 81.89
C MET A 102 67.85 43.02 81.95
N ALA A 103 68.53 43.24 80.82
CA ALA A 103 69.48 44.35 80.71
C ALA A 103 68.74 45.70 80.78
N ASP A 104 69.37 46.74 81.33
CA ASP A 104 68.77 48.07 81.54
C ASP A 104 68.02 48.62 80.31
N ARG A 105 68.58 48.42 79.11
CA ARG A 105 67.94 48.81 77.84
C ARG A 105 66.63 48.05 77.59
N ALA A 106 66.61 46.74 77.78
CA ALA A 106 65.43 45.91 77.57
C ALA A 106 64.36 46.18 78.64
N PHE A 107 64.77 46.38 79.91
CA PHE A 107 63.88 46.81 80.97
C PHE A 107 63.27 48.21 80.70
N SER A 108 64.07 49.15 80.20
CA SER A 108 63.57 50.48 79.81
C SER A 108 62.58 50.43 78.65
N VAL A 109 62.83 49.58 77.64
CA VAL A 109 61.90 49.34 76.52
C VAL A 109 60.60 48.71 77.03
N TYR A 110 60.69 47.68 77.88
CA TYR A 110 59.52 47.08 78.54
C TYR A 110 58.71 48.10 79.33
N ASN A 111 59.36 48.97 80.13
CA ASN A 111 58.67 49.99 80.93
C ASN A 111 57.90 51.01 80.07
N GLU A 112 58.46 51.40 78.93
CA GLU A 112 57.79 52.30 77.97
C GLU A 112 56.54 51.62 77.38
N PHE A 113 56.68 50.38 76.88
CA PHE A 113 55.54 49.62 76.37
C PHE A 113 54.52 49.28 77.45
N TYR A 114 54.94 49.07 78.70
CA TYR A 114 54.06 48.84 79.84
C TYR A 114 53.24 50.09 80.18
N THR A 115 53.84 51.27 80.14
CA THR A 115 53.13 52.54 80.40
C THR A 115 52.06 52.83 79.34
N HIS A 116 52.26 52.35 78.10
CA HIS A 116 51.39 52.64 76.96
C HIS A 116 50.60 51.43 76.41
N ALA A 117 50.68 50.25 77.03
CA ALA A 117 50.17 48.98 76.48
C ALA A 117 48.70 49.05 76.04
N THR A 118 47.82 49.62 76.88
CA THR A 118 46.38 49.78 76.58
C THR A 118 46.14 50.64 75.35
N HIS A 119 46.83 51.77 75.23
CA HIS A 119 46.70 52.69 74.09
C HIS A 119 47.22 52.07 72.80
N ILE A 120 48.35 51.34 72.88
CA ILE A 120 48.93 50.60 71.75
C ILE A 120 48.00 49.45 71.33
N CYS A 121 47.38 48.74 72.29
CA CYS A 121 46.37 47.72 72.03
C CYS A 121 45.22 48.28 71.19
N PHE A 122 44.61 49.38 71.63
CA PHE A 122 43.51 50.02 70.90
C PHE A 122 43.91 50.49 69.49
N PHE A 123 45.10 51.09 69.34
CA PHE A 123 45.61 51.54 68.04
C PHE A 123 45.78 50.37 67.07
N LEU A 124 46.53 49.34 67.47
CA LEU A 124 46.83 48.17 66.64
C LEU A 124 45.56 47.36 66.32
N ASN A 125 44.62 47.26 67.27
CA ASN A 125 43.34 46.59 67.04
C ASN A 125 42.44 47.37 66.07
N HIS A 126 42.45 48.70 66.12
CA HIS A 126 41.75 49.54 65.15
C HIS A 126 42.40 49.44 63.75
N GLU A 127 43.74 49.39 63.67
CA GLU A 127 44.49 49.18 62.43
C GLU A 127 44.12 47.84 61.75
N ALA A 128 44.14 46.75 62.51
CA ALA A 128 43.73 45.42 62.04
C ALA A 128 42.25 45.37 61.60
N TRP A 129 41.35 45.93 62.41
CA TRP A 129 39.92 46.03 62.10
C TRP A 129 39.66 46.83 60.83
N GLN A 130 40.34 47.97 60.64
CA GLN A 130 40.16 48.80 59.45
C GLN A 130 40.57 48.03 58.19
N ALA A 131 41.67 47.27 58.22
CA ALA A 131 42.11 46.44 57.09
C ALA A 131 41.10 45.33 56.76
N GLU A 132 40.50 44.69 57.76
CA GLU A 132 39.46 43.67 57.57
C GLU A 132 38.15 44.26 57.02
N VAL A 133 37.72 45.42 57.53
CA VAL A 133 36.54 46.16 57.03
C VAL A 133 36.74 46.58 55.58
N ASP A 134 37.92 47.12 55.24
CA ASP A 134 38.28 47.52 53.87
C ASP A 134 38.17 46.34 52.89
N ASN A 135 38.66 45.17 53.27
CA ASN A 135 38.58 43.95 52.48
C ASN A 135 37.14 43.42 52.36
N THR A 136 36.39 43.47 53.46
CA THR A 136 34.98 43.06 53.51
C THR A 136 34.10 43.95 52.62
N ILE A 137 34.31 45.27 52.65
CA ILE A 137 33.60 46.23 51.80
C ILE A 137 33.92 46.00 50.31
N LYS A 138 35.20 45.78 49.96
CA LYS A 138 35.62 45.46 48.59
C LYS A 138 34.95 44.18 48.08
N LEU A 139 34.95 43.13 48.91
CA LEU A 139 34.30 41.85 48.58
C LEU A 139 32.78 41.99 48.44
N LEU A 140 32.13 42.67 49.38
CA LEU A 140 30.67 42.92 49.35
C LEU A 140 30.27 43.70 48.10
N PHE A 141 31.02 44.75 47.75
CA PHE A 141 30.78 45.52 46.52
C PHE A 141 30.94 44.65 45.27
N GLN A 142 32.00 43.84 45.19
CA GLN A 142 32.24 42.94 44.06
C GLN A 142 31.14 41.88 43.90
N VAL A 143 30.70 41.27 45.01
CA VAL A 143 29.62 40.27 45.02
C VAL A 143 28.28 40.91 44.65
N SER A 144 27.98 42.08 45.20
CA SER A 144 26.72 42.81 44.92
C SER A 144 26.65 43.30 43.48
N SER A 145 27.77 43.77 42.90
CA SER A 145 27.85 44.13 41.48
C SER A 145 27.60 42.89 40.61
N ARG A 146 28.30 41.78 40.87
CA ARG A 146 28.09 40.52 40.12
C ARG A 146 26.65 40.03 40.20
N MET A 147 26.04 40.06 41.40
CA MET A 147 24.66 39.65 41.60
C MET A 147 23.67 40.54 40.82
N LYS A 148 23.92 41.85 40.77
CA LYS A 148 23.14 42.78 39.94
C LYS A 148 23.24 42.42 38.45
N ASP A 149 24.46 42.18 37.96
CA ASP A 149 24.69 41.86 36.54
C ASP A 149 24.02 40.53 36.17
N GLN A 150 24.14 39.49 37.01
CA GLN A 150 23.44 38.21 36.85
C GLN A 150 21.92 38.34 36.89
N LEU A 151 21.37 39.22 37.74
CA LEU A 151 19.92 39.46 37.81
C LEU A 151 19.39 40.17 36.56
N LEU A 152 20.16 41.09 35.98
CA LEU A 152 19.84 41.74 34.71
C LEU A 152 19.87 40.75 33.55
N GLU A 153 20.89 39.89 33.47
CA GLU A 153 20.98 38.81 32.48
C GLU A 153 19.81 37.82 32.61
N ALA A 154 19.48 37.39 33.84
CA ALA A 154 18.35 36.50 34.09
C ALA A 154 17.00 37.12 33.70
N SER A 155 16.80 38.42 33.97
CA SER A 155 15.60 39.17 33.57
C SER A 155 15.48 39.26 32.04
N GLN A 156 16.58 39.55 31.34
CA GLN A 156 16.62 39.56 29.87
C GLN A 156 16.31 38.17 29.30
N MET A 157 16.91 37.11 29.85
CA MET A 157 16.66 35.73 29.45
C MET A 157 15.19 35.32 29.68
N GLN A 158 14.60 35.73 30.80
CA GLN A 158 13.18 35.49 31.09
C GLN A 158 12.27 36.14 30.04
N GLY A 159 12.60 37.36 29.57
CA GLY A 159 11.89 38.01 28.47
C GLY A 159 11.97 37.23 27.15
N VAL A 160 13.15 36.69 26.81
CA VAL A 160 13.34 35.84 25.61
C VAL A 160 12.54 34.54 25.72
N ILE A 161 12.58 33.87 26.88
CA ILE A 161 11.82 32.64 27.13
C ILE A 161 10.31 32.89 27.02
N LEU A 162 9.80 33.98 27.61
CA LEU A 162 8.37 34.33 27.55
C LEU A 162 7.92 34.63 26.12
N ASN A 163 8.75 35.31 25.31
CA ASN A 163 8.44 35.54 23.90
C ASN A 163 8.46 34.23 23.08
N SER A 164 9.40 33.32 23.38
CA SER A 164 9.45 31.98 22.76
C SER A 164 8.23 31.12 23.13
N GLN A 165 7.77 31.16 24.40
CA GLN A 165 6.55 30.48 24.83
C GLN A 165 5.30 31.05 24.14
N LYS A 166 5.21 32.38 23.98
CA LYS A 166 4.12 33.03 23.24
C LYS A 166 4.07 32.57 21.78
N GLU A 167 5.21 32.47 21.11
CA GLU A 167 5.28 31.99 19.73
C GLU A 167 4.98 30.48 19.63
N GLY A 168 5.45 29.68 20.58
CA GLY A 168 5.10 28.26 20.69
C GLY A 168 3.58 28.04 20.84
N LEU A 169 2.91 28.85 21.66
CA LEU A 169 1.45 28.83 21.79
C LEU A 169 0.73 29.27 20.51
N ARG A 170 1.30 30.24 19.76
CA ARG A 170 0.76 30.65 18.45
C ARG A 170 0.77 29.47 17.47
N ILE A 171 1.90 28.78 17.37
CA ILE A 171 2.09 27.59 16.50
C ILE A 171 1.19 26.43 16.95
N GLN A 172 1.02 26.21 18.25
CA GLN A 172 0.12 25.16 18.77
C GLN A 172 -1.35 25.41 18.40
N ASN A 173 -1.82 26.66 18.46
CA ASN A 173 -3.18 27.01 18.01
C ASN A 173 -3.33 26.82 16.50
N GLU A 174 -2.35 27.25 15.70
CA GLU A 174 -2.34 27.06 14.24
C GLU A 174 -2.37 25.56 13.87
N LEU A 175 -1.61 24.72 14.56
CA LEU A 175 -1.63 23.27 14.39
C LEU A 175 -2.96 22.64 14.84
N LEU A 176 -3.59 23.15 15.90
CA LEU A 176 -4.89 22.69 16.35
C LEU A 176 -5.99 22.99 15.32
N ASP A 177 -5.95 24.17 14.68
CA ASP A 177 -6.91 24.54 13.64
C ASP A 177 -6.70 23.74 12.34
N HIS A 178 -5.45 23.53 11.89
CA HIS A 178 -5.16 22.56 10.82
C HIS A 178 -5.59 21.13 11.18
N GLY A 179 -5.54 20.75 12.47
CA GLY A 179 -6.03 19.47 12.96
C GLY A 179 -7.55 19.30 12.80
N LYS A 180 -8.32 20.35 13.10
CA LYS A 180 -9.79 20.38 12.88
C LYS A 180 -10.12 20.34 11.38
N GLU A 181 -9.40 21.10 10.56
CA GLU A 181 -9.58 21.07 9.11
C GLU A 181 -9.34 19.66 8.57
N LEU A 182 -8.25 19.00 8.98
CA LEU A 182 -7.95 17.62 8.63
C LEU A 182 -9.03 16.64 9.10
N GLU A 183 -9.61 16.82 10.29
CA GLU A 183 -10.76 16.03 10.76
C GLU A 183 -11.96 16.14 9.79
N THR A 184 -12.31 17.37 9.37
CA THR A 184 -13.40 17.57 8.40
C THR A 184 -13.09 16.99 7.02
N VAL A 185 -11.85 17.07 6.55
CA VAL A 185 -11.41 16.45 5.29
C VAL A 185 -11.45 14.92 5.39
N LEU A 186 -11.10 14.35 6.55
CA LEU A 186 -11.14 12.90 6.77
C LEU A 186 -12.59 12.40 6.81
N GLN A 187 -13.50 13.12 7.46
CA GLN A 187 -14.92 12.78 7.54
C GLN A 187 -15.58 12.83 6.15
N THR A 188 -15.38 13.92 5.40
CA THR A 188 -15.90 14.07 4.03
C THR A 188 -15.29 13.06 3.06
N SER A 189 -14.02 12.71 3.22
CA SER A 189 -13.38 11.63 2.45
C SER A 189 -13.99 10.26 2.76
N SER A 190 -14.27 9.97 4.03
CA SER A 190 -14.91 8.72 4.47
C SER A 190 -16.33 8.58 3.89
N GLU A 191 -17.11 9.65 3.94
CA GLU A 191 -18.45 9.71 3.31
C GLU A 191 -18.37 9.51 1.79
N THR A 192 -17.44 10.21 1.12
CA THR A 192 -17.20 10.09 -0.33
C THR A 192 -16.83 8.65 -0.73
N VAL A 193 -15.94 7.99 0.02
CA VAL A 193 -15.56 6.59 -0.22
C VAL A 193 -16.75 5.64 0.02
N SER A 194 -17.54 5.87 1.07
CA SER A 194 -18.76 5.10 1.33
C SER A 194 -19.75 5.19 0.16
N ASN A 195 -19.96 6.39 -0.38
CA ASN A 195 -20.85 6.63 -1.51
C ASN A 195 -20.31 5.98 -2.79
N MET A 196 -19.01 6.11 -3.09
CA MET A 196 -18.40 5.39 -4.23
C MET A 196 -18.54 3.86 -4.11
N VAL A 197 -18.49 3.30 -2.90
CA VAL A 197 -18.71 1.87 -2.67
C VAL A 197 -20.19 1.47 -2.86
N SER A 198 -21.16 2.32 -2.51
CA SER A 198 -22.57 2.06 -2.84
C SER A 198 -22.83 2.12 -4.35
N ASP A 199 -22.30 3.14 -5.02
CA ASP A 199 -22.48 3.36 -6.46
C ASP A 199 -21.86 2.22 -7.27
N PHE A 200 -20.67 1.75 -6.87
CA PHE A 200 -20.02 0.59 -7.49
C PHE A 200 -20.83 -0.70 -7.27
N LYS A 201 -21.41 -0.89 -6.09
CA LYS A 201 -22.26 -2.05 -5.78
C LYS A 201 -23.56 -2.04 -6.61
N GLU A 202 -24.15 -0.87 -6.83
CA GLU A 202 -25.33 -0.70 -7.69
C GLU A 202 -24.97 -0.96 -9.16
N SER A 203 -23.91 -0.32 -9.67
CA SER A 203 -23.44 -0.55 -11.05
C SER A 203 -23.07 -2.03 -11.31
N ALA A 204 -22.45 -2.72 -10.34
CA ALA A 204 -22.15 -4.15 -10.45
C ALA A 204 -23.41 -5.04 -10.46
N LYS A 205 -24.50 -4.60 -9.82
CA LYS A 205 -25.81 -5.29 -9.88
C LYS A 205 -26.44 -5.11 -11.27
N ASP A 206 -26.40 -3.91 -11.82
CA ASP A 206 -26.94 -3.62 -13.16
C ASP A 206 -26.14 -4.35 -14.26
N GLN A 207 -24.81 -4.37 -14.16
CA GLN A 207 -23.95 -5.17 -15.06
C GLN A 207 -24.29 -6.67 -14.98
N LYS A 208 -24.60 -7.18 -13.79
CA LYS A 208 -25.03 -8.58 -13.61
C LYS A 208 -26.40 -8.85 -14.26
N GLU A 209 -27.33 -7.89 -14.21
CA GLU A 209 -28.63 -7.99 -14.87
C GLU A 209 -28.49 -8.02 -16.41
N LEU A 210 -27.71 -7.10 -16.98
CA LEU A 210 -27.37 -7.10 -18.41
C LEU A 210 -26.68 -8.40 -18.85
N LEU A 211 -25.78 -8.96 -18.04
CA LEU A 211 -25.17 -10.26 -18.33
C LEU A 211 -26.17 -11.41 -18.35
N TYR A 212 -27.17 -11.43 -17.45
CA TYR A 212 -28.24 -12.43 -17.51
C TYR A 212 -29.10 -12.28 -18.75
N GLU A 213 -29.40 -11.05 -19.17
CA GLU A 213 -30.15 -10.77 -20.40
C GLU A 213 -29.38 -11.31 -21.62
N ILE A 214 -28.08 -11.00 -21.75
CA ILE A 214 -27.20 -11.54 -22.81
C ILE A 214 -27.14 -13.07 -22.78
N PHE A 215 -27.03 -13.69 -21.59
CA PHE A 215 -27.05 -15.15 -21.46
C PHE A 215 -28.42 -15.76 -21.80
N SER A 216 -29.53 -15.01 -21.67
CA SER A 216 -30.85 -15.47 -22.12
C SER A 216 -30.97 -15.49 -23.64
N TYR A 217 -30.45 -14.44 -24.31
CA TYR A 217 -30.40 -14.37 -25.78
C TYR A 217 -29.52 -15.46 -26.37
N ILE A 218 -28.34 -15.72 -25.80
CA ILE A 218 -27.44 -16.75 -26.36
C ILE A 218 -28.02 -18.17 -26.20
N ARG A 219 -28.72 -18.47 -25.08
CA ARG A 219 -29.45 -19.74 -24.91
C ARG A 219 -30.59 -19.87 -25.92
N THR A 220 -31.32 -18.80 -26.19
CA THR A 220 -32.41 -18.78 -27.17
C THR A 220 -31.89 -18.99 -28.60
N PHE A 221 -30.76 -18.35 -28.95
CA PHE A 221 -30.09 -18.57 -30.23
C PHE A 221 -29.57 -20.01 -30.38
N GLN A 222 -28.94 -20.55 -29.32
CA GLN A 222 -28.51 -21.95 -29.26
C GLN A 222 -29.69 -22.94 -29.40
N SER A 223 -30.83 -22.64 -28.77
CA SER A 223 -32.00 -23.51 -28.84
C SER A 223 -32.67 -23.51 -30.22
N TRP A 224 -32.61 -22.37 -30.93
CA TRP A 224 -33.09 -22.18 -32.30
C TRP A 224 -32.18 -22.88 -33.33
N ILE A 225 -30.86 -22.63 -33.30
CA ILE A 225 -29.93 -23.21 -34.29
C ILE A 225 -29.91 -24.75 -34.26
N ILE A 226 -30.04 -25.36 -33.08
CA ILE A 226 -30.13 -26.82 -32.92
C ILE A 226 -31.42 -27.37 -33.56
N GLY A 227 -32.53 -26.65 -33.47
CA GLY A 227 -33.79 -27.02 -34.13
C GLY A 227 -33.70 -26.93 -35.65
N GLU A 228 -33.17 -25.80 -36.15
CA GLU A 228 -33.07 -25.51 -37.58
C GLU A 228 -32.10 -26.46 -38.30
N VAL A 229 -30.93 -26.76 -37.72
CA VAL A 229 -29.97 -27.69 -38.35
C VAL A 229 -30.51 -29.13 -38.43
N SER A 230 -31.39 -29.53 -37.51
CA SER A 230 -31.93 -30.90 -37.44
C SER A 230 -32.72 -31.31 -38.69
N TRP A 231 -33.58 -30.43 -39.22
CA TRP A 231 -34.42 -30.78 -40.38
C TRP A 231 -33.62 -30.89 -41.69
N PHE A 232 -32.60 -30.05 -41.87
CA PHE A 232 -31.65 -30.16 -42.99
C PHE A 232 -30.92 -31.53 -42.95
N GLN A 233 -30.48 -31.97 -41.78
CA GLN A 233 -29.83 -33.28 -41.60
C GLN A 233 -30.77 -34.45 -41.93
N SER A 234 -32.07 -34.35 -41.65
CA SER A 234 -33.06 -35.34 -42.12
C SER A 234 -33.17 -35.39 -43.65
N ILE A 235 -33.27 -34.24 -44.32
CA ILE A 235 -33.43 -34.19 -45.78
C ILE A 235 -32.22 -34.80 -46.50
N ILE A 236 -31.00 -34.44 -46.09
CA ILE A 236 -29.77 -34.97 -46.69
C ILE A 236 -29.69 -36.50 -46.50
N PHE A 237 -30.05 -37.00 -45.32
CA PHE A 237 -30.05 -38.45 -45.06
C PHE A 237 -31.01 -39.24 -45.96
N TYR A 238 -32.27 -38.81 -46.08
CA TYR A 238 -33.27 -39.54 -46.86
C TYR A 238 -33.06 -39.41 -48.38
N THR A 239 -32.60 -38.25 -48.87
CA THR A 239 -32.26 -38.09 -50.29
C THR A 239 -31.13 -39.03 -50.71
N VAL A 240 -30.02 -39.09 -49.94
CA VAL A 240 -28.93 -40.02 -50.20
C VAL A 240 -29.40 -41.49 -50.08
N SER A 241 -30.22 -41.82 -49.08
CA SER A 241 -30.76 -43.18 -48.90
C SER A 241 -31.64 -43.64 -50.06
N CYS A 242 -32.49 -42.76 -50.60
CA CYS A 242 -33.29 -43.04 -51.80
C CYS A 242 -32.41 -43.28 -53.05
N ILE A 243 -31.36 -42.48 -53.24
CA ILE A 243 -30.41 -42.68 -54.36
C ILE A 243 -29.73 -44.04 -54.24
N LEU A 244 -29.23 -44.40 -53.05
CA LEU A 244 -28.61 -45.71 -52.82
C LEU A 244 -29.58 -46.87 -53.06
N CYS A 245 -30.82 -46.79 -52.56
CA CYS A 245 -31.82 -47.83 -52.79
C CYS A 245 -32.19 -47.96 -54.28
N ALA A 246 -32.28 -46.85 -55.01
CA ALA A 246 -32.51 -46.87 -56.46
C ALA A 246 -31.34 -47.55 -57.22
N LEU A 247 -30.09 -47.24 -56.85
CA LEU A 247 -28.89 -47.85 -57.44
C LEU A 247 -28.82 -49.36 -57.16
N PHE A 248 -28.97 -49.80 -55.90
CA PHE A 248 -28.93 -51.23 -55.55
C PHE A 248 -30.10 -52.03 -56.12
N SER A 249 -31.25 -51.39 -56.36
CA SER A 249 -32.42 -52.02 -56.97
C SER A 249 -32.42 -51.98 -58.52
N ALA A 250 -31.45 -51.30 -59.15
CA ALA A 250 -31.33 -51.27 -60.61
C ALA A 250 -30.83 -52.60 -61.21
N SER A 251 -30.21 -53.47 -60.40
CA SER A 251 -29.74 -54.79 -60.83
C SER A 251 -30.92 -55.75 -61.08
N LYS A 252 -30.85 -56.52 -62.18
CA LYS A 252 -31.84 -57.57 -62.50
C LYS A 252 -31.99 -58.63 -61.40
N ARG A 253 -30.99 -58.75 -60.51
CA ARG A 253 -30.94 -59.72 -59.41
C ARG A 253 -31.70 -59.28 -58.15
N THR A 254 -32.09 -58.01 -58.04
CA THR A 254 -32.69 -57.40 -56.84
C THR A 254 -33.93 -56.54 -57.17
N VAL A 255 -34.55 -56.77 -58.34
CA VAL A 255 -35.66 -55.92 -58.82
C VAL A 255 -36.91 -56.02 -57.94
N ASP A 256 -37.18 -57.20 -57.37
CA ASP A 256 -38.33 -57.47 -56.49
C ASP A 256 -38.19 -56.78 -55.12
N ALA A 257 -36.95 -56.56 -54.66
CA ALA A 257 -36.67 -55.84 -53.40
C ALA A 257 -37.07 -54.36 -53.43
N ARG A 258 -37.34 -53.78 -54.62
CA ARG A 258 -37.54 -52.33 -54.81
C ARG A 258 -38.65 -51.76 -53.94
N VAL A 259 -39.81 -52.41 -53.98
CA VAL A 259 -41.03 -51.94 -53.29
C VAL A 259 -40.86 -52.07 -51.77
N ALA A 260 -40.22 -53.15 -51.31
CA ALA A 260 -39.91 -53.34 -49.89
C ALA A 260 -38.96 -52.26 -49.34
N LEU A 261 -37.89 -51.91 -50.08
CA LEU A 261 -36.93 -50.87 -49.68
C LEU A 261 -37.58 -49.48 -49.58
N PHE A 262 -38.38 -49.07 -50.58
CA PHE A 262 -39.08 -47.78 -50.51
C PHE A 262 -40.18 -47.77 -49.44
N SER A 263 -40.84 -48.89 -49.18
CA SER A 263 -41.82 -49.03 -48.10
C SER A 263 -41.18 -48.85 -46.72
N ILE A 264 -40.04 -49.52 -46.47
CA ILE A 264 -39.26 -49.38 -45.22
C ILE A 264 -38.80 -47.93 -45.01
N LEU A 265 -38.26 -47.28 -46.05
CA LEU A 265 -37.84 -45.88 -45.96
C LEU A 265 -39.01 -44.93 -45.68
N SER A 266 -40.17 -45.12 -46.34
CA SER A 266 -41.36 -44.29 -46.14
C SER A 266 -41.92 -44.42 -44.72
N LEU A 267 -41.96 -45.65 -44.19
CA LEU A 267 -42.45 -45.91 -42.83
C LEU A 267 -41.50 -45.31 -41.77
N ASN A 268 -40.18 -45.36 -42.02
CA ASN A 268 -39.19 -44.71 -41.16
C ASN A 268 -39.35 -43.17 -41.14
N ILE A 269 -39.60 -42.53 -42.29
CA ILE A 269 -39.88 -41.07 -42.34
C ILE A 269 -41.09 -40.70 -41.48
N VAL A 270 -42.17 -41.48 -41.55
CA VAL A 270 -43.37 -41.24 -40.73
C VAL A 270 -43.08 -41.44 -39.24
N ALA A 271 -42.35 -42.51 -38.87
CA ALA A 271 -41.95 -42.74 -37.48
C ALA A 271 -41.06 -41.61 -36.94
N GLU A 272 -40.08 -41.13 -37.70
CA GLU A 272 -39.21 -40.01 -37.33
C GLU A 272 -40.03 -38.72 -37.12
N ARG A 273 -41.01 -38.43 -38.00
CA ARG A 273 -41.87 -37.24 -37.86
C ARG A 273 -42.79 -37.30 -36.65
N ILE A 274 -43.38 -38.47 -36.35
CA ILE A 274 -44.20 -38.67 -35.16
C ILE A 274 -43.36 -38.49 -33.89
N LEU A 275 -42.13 -39.04 -33.85
CA LEU A 275 -41.22 -38.89 -32.71
C LEU A 275 -40.86 -37.43 -32.46
N VAL A 276 -40.46 -36.69 -33.50
CA VAL A 276 -40.12 -35.26 -33.37
C VAL A 276 -41.32 -34.46 -32.87
N GLN A 277 -42.51 -34.69 -33.42
CA GLN A 277 -43.74 -34.00 -32.98
C GLN A 277 -44.16 -34.35 -31.54
N TYR A 278 -43.91 -35.59 -31.10
CA TYR A 278 -44.20 -36.03 -29.73
C TYR A 278 -43.28 -35.37 -28.71
N TYR A 279 -41.97 -35.34 -29.00
CA TYR A 279 -40.97 -34.71 -28.12
C TYR A 279 -41.18 -33.20 -28.00
N ASP A 280 -41.42 -32.50 -29.11
CA ASP A 280 -41.65 -31.04 -29.13
C ASP A 280 -42.91 -30.61 -28.36
N LYS A 281 -43.89 -31.52 -28.22
CA LYS A 281 -45.14 -31.26 -27.49
C LYS A 281 -45.07 -31.55 -25.98
N ILE A 282 -44.23 -32.48 -25.53
CA ILE A 282 -44.26 -32.99 -24.15
C ILE A 282 -43.13 -32.46 -23.28
N ILE A 283 -41.96 -32.15 -23.84
CA ILE A 283 -40.77 -31.80 -23.05
C ILE A 283 -40.53 -30.28 -23.07
N PRO A 284 -40.61 -29.58 -21.92
CA PRO A 284 -40.15 -28.20 -21.82
C PRO A 284 -38.66 -28.11 -22.20
N GLN A 285 -38.28 -27.12 -23.03
CA GLN A 285 -36.97 -27.09 -23.68
C GLN A 285 -35.76 -27.01 -22.72
N SER A 286 -35.32 -28.16 -22.20
CA SER A 286 -33.99 -28.35 -21.64
C SER A 286 -32.97 -28.56 -22.77
N PRO A 287 -31.75 -27.98 -22.69
CA PRO A 287 -30.70 -28.22 -23.69
C PRO A 287 -30.25 -29.69 -23.73
N ASP A 288 -30.24 -30.39 -22.59
CA ASP A 288 -29.82 -31.80 -22.53
C ASP A 288 -30.78 -32.72 -23.29
N ASP A 289 -32.11 -32.49 -23.16
CA ASP A 289 -33.13 -33.30 -23.84
C ASP A 289 -33.05 -33.21 -25.37
N LYS A 290 -32.58 -32.07 -25.92
CA LYS A 290 -32.33 -31.93 -27.36
C LYS A 290 -31.17 -32.82 -27.84
N THR A 291 -30.18 -33.11 -26.98
CA THR A 291 -29.10 -34.06 -27.33
C THR A 291 -29.59 -35.51 -27.31
N HIS A 292 -30.46 -35.86 -26.35
CA HIS A 292 -31.12 -37.16 -26.29
C HIS A 292 -32.04 -37.40 -27.48
N LEU A 293 -32.77 -36.37 -27.95
CA LEU A 293 -33.56 -36.43 -29.19
C LEU A 293 -32.69 -36.78 -30.40
N LEU A 294 -31.60 -36.05 -30.64
CA LEU A 294 -30.69 -36.30 -31.79
C LEU A 294 -30.10 -37.72 -31.75
N SER A 295 -29.67 -38.18 -30.57
CA SER A 295 -29.17 -39.55 -30.36
C SER A 295 -30.23 -40.60 -30.69
N THR A 296 -31.46 -40.39 -30.23
CA THR A 296 -32.60 -41.29 -30.48
C THR A 296 -32.97 -41.34 -31.96
N THR A 297 -33.04 -40.20 -32.65
CA THR A 297 -33.27 -40.15 -34.11
C THR A 297 -32.19 -40.91 -34.88
N TRP A 298 -30.93 -40.82 -34.46
CA TRP A 298 -29.83 -41.54 -35.11
C TRP A 298 -29.92 -43.07 -34.92
N LEU A 299 -30.46 -43.54 -33.78
CA LEU A 299 -30.74 -44.95 -33.52
C LEU A 299 -31.76 -45.51 -34.52
N TYR A 300 -32.90 -44.83 -34.72
CA TYR A 300 -33.93 -45.26 -35.66
C TYR A 300 -33.41 -45.37 -37.10
N ARG A 301 -32.59 -44.40 -37.54
CA ARG A 301 -31.96 -44.42 -38.87
C ARG A 301 -31.01 -45.62 -39.06
N LYS A 302 -30.24 -46.00 -38.02
CA LYS A 302 -29.42 -47.22 -38.07
C LYS A 302 -30.27 -48.48 -38.23
N ILE A 303 -31.35 -48.61 -37.45
CA ILE A 303 -32.23 -49.78 -37.49
C ILE A 303 -32.89 -49.93 -38.88
N ALA A 304 -33.34 -48.84 -39.48
CA ALA A 304 -33.91 -48.88 -40.83
C ALA A 304 -32.87 -49.26 -41.90
N LEU A 305 -31.64 -48.73 -41.81
CA LEU A 305 -30.56 -49.11 -42.74
C LEU A 305 -30.15 -50.59 -42.61
N THR A 306 -30.09 -51.14 -41.39
CA THR A 306 -29.81 -52.57 -41.22
C THR A 306 -30.95 -53.43 -41.75
N LEU A 307 -32.21 -53.01 -41.59
CA LEU A 307 -33.37 -53.71 -42.18
C LEU A 307 -33.29 -53.72 -43.73
N CYS A 308 -32.96 -52.58 -44.36
CA CYS A 308 -32.75 -52.48 -45.80
C CYS A 308 -31.57 -53.33 -46.30
N ALA A 309 -30.48 -53.43 -45.53
CA ALA A 309 -29.35 -54.29 -45.87
C ALA A 309 -29.73 -55.78 -45.80
N VAL A 310 -30.51 -56.18 -44.78
CA VAL A 310 -31.00 -57.55 -44.62
C VAL A 310 -31.97 -57.93 -45.75
N THR A 311 -32.90 -57.06 -46.17
CA THR A 311 -33.81 -57.38 -47.28
C THR A 311 -33.07 -57.50 -48.62
N LEU A 312 -32.05 -56.68 -48.88
CA LEU A 312 -31.14 -56.85 -50.02
C LEU A 312 -30.36 -58.18 -49.97
N PHE A 313 -29.86 -58.57 -48.80
CA PHE A 313 -29.12 -59.82 -48.63
C PHE A 313 -30.03 -61.05 -48.81
N CYS A 314 -31.22 -61.05 -48.20
CA CYS A 314 -32.19 -62.13 -48.34
C CYS A 314 -32.64 -62.30 -49.80
N THR A 315 -32.95 -61.21 -50.51
CA THR A 315 -33.34 -61.28 -51.93
C THR A 315 -32.18 -61.69 -52.84
N TYR A 316 -30.93 -61.31 -52.52
CA TYR A 316 -29.74 -61.78 -53.23
C TYR A 316 -29.52 -63.30 -53.10
N TYR A 317 -29.70 -63.86 -51.89
CA TYR A 317 -29.55 -65.30 -51.63
C TYR A 317 -30.74 -66.13 -52.15
N TYR A 318 -31.96 -65.60 -52.08
CA TYR A 318 -33.17 -66.28 -52.55
C TYR A 318 -33.37 -66.17 -54.08
N TYR A 319 -32.46 -65.49 -54.80
CA TYR A 319 -32.49 -65.39 -56.26
C TYR A 319 -32.19 -66.74 -56.93
N LYS A 320 -33.26 -67.54 -57.11
CA LYS A 320 -33.25 -68.76 -57.90
C LYS A 320 -33.23 -68.38 -59.39
N ASP A 321 -32.38 -69.04 -60.19
CA ASP A 321 -32.16 -68.70 -61.60
C ASP A 321 -33.32 -69.18 -62.51
N GLU A 322 -34.43 -68.46 -62.43
CA GLU A 322 -35.69 -68.75 -63.12
C GLU A 322 -35.55 -68.61 -64.66
N GLN A 323 -34.60 -67.81 -65.14
CA GLN A 323 -34.30 -67.71 -66.58
C GLN A 323 -33.57 -68.95 -67.10
N LEU A 324 -32.66 -69.55 -66.31
CA LEU A 324 -31.99 -70.79 -66.69
C LEU A 324 -32.94 -72.00 -66.69
N GLU A 325 -33.90 -72.07 -65.75
CA GLU A 325 -34.95 -73.11 -65.76
C GLU A 325 -35.92 -72.92 -66.95
N ASN A 326 -36.34 -71.69 -67.25
CA ASN A 326 -37.19 -71.42 -68.42
C ASN A 326 -36.48 -71.69 -69.75
N TYR A 327 -35.20 -71.34 -69.91
CA TYR A 327 -34.44 -71.67 -71.12
C TYR A 327 -34.36 -73.19 -71.35
N LYS A 328 -34.10 -73.97 -70.29
CA LYS A 328 -34.15 -75.45 -70.32
C LYS A 328 -35.55 -76.03 -70.54
N ALA A 329 -36.62 -75.28 -70.27
CA ALA A 329 -37.98 -75.65 -70.61
C ALA A 329 -38.28 -75.36 -72.10
N LEU A 330 -37.90 -74.17 -72.58
CA LEU A 330 -38.07 -73.78 -73.98
C LEU A 330 -37.31 -74.70 -74.93
N GLN A 331 -36.06 -75.05 -74.61
CA GLN A 331 -35.24 -75.96 -75.40
C GLN A 331 -35.84 -77.39 -75.47
N ARG A 332 -36.56 -77.82 -74.42
CA ARG A 332 -37.34 -79.09 -74.46
C ARG A 332 -38.56 -79.00 -75.37
N ILE A 333 -39.23 -77.85 -75.41
CA ILE A 333 -40.39 -77.61 -76.30
C ILE A 333 -39.94 -77.53 -77.76
N GLU A 334 -38.82 -76.86 -78.04
CA GLU A 334 -38.21 -76.76 -79.37
C GLU A 334 -37.81 -78.14 -79.91
N GLN A 335 -37.15 -78.97 -79.08
CA GLN A 335 -36.83 -80.36 -79.43
C GLN A 335 -38.09 -81.21 -79.71
N GLN A 336 -39.20 -80.99 -78.99
CA GLN A 336 -40.45 -81.69 -79.27
C GLN A 336 -41.10 -81.24 -80.59
N LEU A 337 -40.99 -79.97 -80.95
CA LEU A 337 -41.52 -79.43 -82.22
C LEU A 337 -40.77 -79.96 -83.45
N ASP A 338 -39.44 -80.02 -83.42
CA ASP A 338 -38.63 -80.50 -84.55
C ASP A 338 -38.92 -81.99 -84.88
N VAL A 339 -39.11 -82.81 -83.83
CA VAL A 339 -39.53 -84.22 -83.97
C VAL A 339 -40.91 -84.34 -84.64
N MET A 340 -41.88 -83.49 -84.29
CA MET A 340 -43.19 -83.49 -84.94
C MET A 340 -43.09 -83.03 -86.40
N GLN A 341 -42.38 -81.92 -86.68
CA GLN A 341 -42.31 -81.34 -88.02
C GLN A 341 -41.66 -82.28 -89.04
N LYS A 342 -40.64 -83.04 -88.63
CA LYS A 342 -39.99 -84.07 -89.46
C LYS A 342 -40.92 -85.24 -89.83
N THR A 343 -41.89 -85.52 -88.97
CA THR A 343 -42.93 -86.53 -89.21
C THR A 343 -44.01 -86.01 -90.19
N THR A 344 -44.34 -84.72 -90.14
CA THR A 344 -45.34 -84.10 -91.02
C THR A 344 -44.84 -83.92 -92.46
N THR A 345 -43.55 -83.66 -92.67
CA THR A 345 -42.98 -83.40 -94.02
C THR A 345 -43.01 -84.58 -94.99
N ILE A 346 -43.22 -85.81 -94.51
CA ILE A 346 -43.38 -87.00 -95.37
C ILE A 346 -44.80 -87.08 -95.99
N SER A 347 -45.79 -86.37 -95.43
CA SER A 347 -47.21 -86.63 -95.72
C SER A 347 -47.87 -85.75 -96.79
N ASN A 348 -47.18 -84.73 -97.35
CA ASN A 348 -47.83 -83.62 -98.07
C ASN A 348 -47.33 -83.40 -99.52
N THR A 349 -47.36 -84.43 -100.37
CA THR A 349 -47.09 -84.32 -101.82
C THR A 349 -48.21 -84.87 -102.71
N ILE A 350 -49.47 -84.44 -102.50
CA ILE A 350 -50.57 -84.41 -103.49
C ILE A 350 -51.66 -83.38 -103.08
N GLU A 351 -51.91 -82.44 -104.00
CA GLU A 351 -53.00 -81.47 -104.29
C GLU A 351 -54.17 -81.03 -103.32
N PRO A 352 -54.84 -79.87 -103.61
CA PRO A 352 -55.61 -79.04 -102.64
C PRO A 352 -57.10 -78.77 -102.99
N ILE A 353 -57.83 -77.91 -102.24
CA ILE A 353 -59.02 -77.12 -102.69
C ILE A 353 -59.36 -75.92 -101.75
N ARG A 354 -60.34 -75.08 -102.13
CA ARG A 354 -60.43 -73.60 -101.97
C ARG A 354 -61.86 -73.10 -101.58
N TYR A 355 -62.00 -72.08 -100.70
CA TYR A 355 -63.07 -71.03 -100.66
C TYR A 355 -62.94 -70.13 -99.39
N SER A 356 -63.49 -68.90 -99.23
CA SER A 356 -64.17 -67.93 -100.12
C SER A 356 -64.07 -66.47 -99.57
N ARG A 357 -65.04 -65.56 -99.87
CA ARG A 357 -65.10 -64.11 -99.54
C ARG A 357 -66.57 -63.61 -99.57
N ARG A 358 -67.16 -63.08 -98.49
CA ARG A 358 -68.46 -62.31 -98.48
C ARG A 358 -68.91 -61.88 -97.07
N LEU A 359 -68.83 -60.59 -96.68
CA LEU A 359 -69.72 -59.97 -95.66
C LEU A 359 -69.65 -58.43 -95.50
N ALA A 360 -69.33 -57.68 -96.55
CA ALA A 360 -69.37 -56.20 -96.54
C ALA A 360 -70.30 -55.68 -97.64
N LEU A 361 -71.57 -55.36 -97.30
CA LEU A 361 -72.50 -54.58 -98.15
C LEU A 361 -73.86 -54.20 -97.54
N LYS A 362 -74.23 -54.64 -96.31
CA LYS A 362 -75.65 -54.61 -95.85
C LYS A 362 -76.03 -53.59 -94.76
N ARG A 363 -75.21 -52.58 -94.44
CA ARG A 363 -75.50 -51.59 -93.36
C ARG A 363 -75.73 -50.13 -93.80
N LEU A 364 -75.54 -49.80 -95.07
CA LEU A 364 -75.66 -48.39 -95.53
C LEU A 364 -77.08 -47.96 -95.97
N HIS A 365 -78.06 -48.87 -96.01
CA HIS A 365 -79.39 -48.56 -96.57
C HIS A 365 -80.48 -48.24 -95.52
N THR A 366 -80.23 -48.44 -94.22
CA THR A 366 -81.28 -48.39 -93.17
C THR A 366 -81.33 -47.10 -92.34
N ILE A 367 -80.54 -46.07 -92.69
CA ILE A 367 -80.47 -44.81 -91.91
C ILE A 367 -81.06 -43.62 -92.68
N SER A 368 -81.19 -43.70 -94.02
CA SER A 368 -81.75 -42.59 -94.82
C SER A 368 -83.27 -42.43 -94.69
N ASP A 369 -84.01 -43.52 -94.46
CA ASP A 369 -85.48 -43.56 -94.54
C ASP A 369 -86.18 -43.17 -93.22
N LYS A 370 -85.56 -42.31 -92.39
CA LYS A 370 -86.10 -41.98 -91.05
C LYS A 370 -86.00 -40.51 -90.63
N LEU A 371 -85.78 -39.59 -91.59
CA LEU A 371 -85.64 -38.16 -91.31
C LEU A 371 -86.69 -37.25 -92.01
N GLU A 372 -87.60 -37.82 -92.78
CA GLU A 372 -88.72 -37.10 -93.40
C GLU A 372 -90.05 -37.76 -93.01
N ASP A 373 -90.49 -37.56 -91.77
CA ASP A 373 -91.92 -37.62 -91.47
C ASP A 373 -92.29 -36.72 -90.28
N THR A 374 -93.22 -35.79 -90.54
CA THR A 374 -93.96 -34.98 -89.56
C THR A 374 -93.16 -34.06 -88.62
N ALA A 375 -92.73 -32.92 -89.15
CA ALA A 375 -92.79 -31.69 -88.38
C ALA A 375 -94.24 -31.17 -88.39
N ASP A 376 -94.93 -31.18 -87.24
CA ASP A 376 -96.05 -30.25 -86.97
C ASP A 376 -96.34 -30.15 -85.45
N VAL A 377 -96.93 -29.03 -85.04
CA VAL A 377 -97.50 -28.71 -83.70
C VAL A 377 -96.48 -28.51 -82.55
N LYS A 378 -96.59 -27.57 -81.59
CA LYS A 378 -97.16 -26.18 -81.50
C LYS A 378 -96.84 -25.64 -80.09
N ASN A 379 -96.38 -24.39 -79.98
CA ASN A 379 -96.41 -23.45 -78.83
C ASN A 379 -96.43 -23.92 -77.34
N SER A 380 -95.66 -23.15 -76.54
CA SER A 380 -96.03 -22.59 -75.23
C SER A 380 -96.00 -23.48 -73.98
N LYS A 381 -94.85 -23.50 -73.29
CA LYS A 381 -94.65 -22.68 -72.08
C LYS A 381 -93.18 -22.51 -71.71
#